data_AF-A0A9D6YK23-F1
#
_entry.id   AF-A0A9D6YK23-F1
#
_cell.length_a   1.000
_cell.length_b   1.000
_cell.length_c   1.000
_cell.angle_alpha   90.00
_cell.angle_beta   90.00
_cell.angle_gamma   90.00
#
_symmetry.space_group_name_H-M   'P 1'
#
loop_
_entity.id
_entity.type
_entity.pdbx_description
1 polymer ?
#
loop_
_entity_poly.entity_id
_entity_poly.type
_entity_poly.pdbx_seq_one_letter_code
_entity_poly.pdbx_strand_id
1 'polypeptide(L)' 'ALCKGCGTCAANCPSECITLFGFSHKQIYTQVDEALAELEAMEEAAG' A
#
# COMPACT_ATOMS: atom_id res chain seq x y z
N ALA A 1 -9.81 -19.91 -14.81
CA ALA A 1 -9.75 -19.22 -13.51
C ALA A 1 -10.50 -17.88 -13.59
N LEU A 2 -11.33 -17.57 -12.60
CA LEU A 2 -12.15 -16.34 -12.56
C LEU A 2 -11.36 -15.10 -12.09
N CYS A 3 -10.43 -15.27 -11.14
CA CYS A 3 -9.57 -14.19 -10.65
C CYS A 3 -8.51 -13.81 -11.69
N LYS A 4 -8.35 -12.50 -11.93
CA LYS A 4 -7.31 -11.92 -12.81
C LYS A 4 -6.22 -11.15 -12.04
N GLY A 5 -6.36 -11.01 -10.72
CA GLY A 5 -5.40 -10.29 -9.90
C GLY A 5 -5.47 -8.76 -9.98
N CYS A 6 -6.62 -8.16 -10.34
CA CYS A 6 -6.75 -6.69 -10.45
C CYS A 6 -6.77 -5.94 -9.11
N GLY A 7 -6.94 -6.64 -7.98
CA GLY A 7 -6.89 -6.04 -6.64
C GLY A 7 -8.16 -5.30 -6.18
N THR A 8 -9.16 -5.09 -7.04
CA THR A 8 -10.39 -4.34 -6.68
C THR A 8 -11.09 -4.87 -5.43
N CYS A 9 -11.19 -6.20 -5.29
CA CYS A 9 -11.81 -6.80 -4.10
C CYS A 9 -11.01 -6.56 -2.81
N ALA A 10 -9.67 -6.65 -2.87
CA ALA A 10 -8.78 -6.40 -1.75
C ALA A 10 -8.83 -4.92 -1.32
N ALA A 11 -8.79 -4.00 -2.28
CA ALA A 11 -8.81 -2.55 -2.02
C ALA A 11 -10.15 -2.04 -1.45
N ASN A 12 -11.27 -2.67 -1.81
CA ASN A 12 -12.59 -2.19 -1.43
C ASN A 12 -13.13 -2.85 -0.15
N CYS A 13 -12.44 -3.87 0.37
CA CYS A 13 -12.87 -4.61 1.56
C CYS A 13 -12.57 -3.79 2.82
N PRO A 14 -13.58 -3.31 3.57
CA PRO A 14 -13.35 -2.48 4.75
C PRO A 14 -12.72 -3.24 5.93
N SER A 15 -12.85 -4.58 5.94
CA SER A 15 -12.23 -5.43 6.95
C SER A 15 -10.85 -5.96 6.52
N GLU A 16 -10.37 -5.60 5.32
CA GLU A 16 -9.07 -6.01 4.79
C GLU A 16 -8.83 -7.54 4.85
N CYS A 17 -9.90 -8.33 4.65
CA CYS A 17 -9.81 -9.79 4.80
C CYS A 17 -9.39 -10.49 3.50
N ILE A 18 -9.28 -9.76 2.39
CA ILE A 18 -8.90 -10.27 1.08
C ILE A 18 -7.52 -9.74 0.74
N THR A 19 -6.53 -10.64 0.62
CA THR A 19 -5.16 -10.27 0.25
C THR A 19 -4.91 -10.51 -1.25
N LEU A 20 -4.31 -9.54 -1.95
CA LEU A 20 -3.76 -9.75 -3.28
C LEU A 20 -2.35 -10.33 -3.18
N PHE A 21 -2.10 -11.46 -3.84
CA PHE A 21 -0.78 -12.09 -3.83
C PHE A 21 0.30 -11.14 -4.37
N GLY A 22 1.39 -10.97 -3.62
CA GLY A 22 2.47 -10.02 -3.93
C GLY A 22 2.20 -8.57 -3.49
N PHE A 23 0.98 -8.26 -3.03
CA PHE A 23 0.54 -6.92 -2.62
C PHE A 23 -0.31 -7.02 -1.35
N SER A 24 0.29 -7.54 -0.27
CA SER A 24 -0.40 -7.54 1.03
C SER A 24 -0.61 -6.13 1.57
N HIS A 25 -1.65 -5.96 2.40
CA HIS A 25 -1.93 -4.67 3.06
C HIS A 25 -0.69 -4.11 3.75
N LYS A 26 0.03 -4.95 4.51
CA LYS A 26 1.30 -4.56 5.15
C LYS A 26 2.33 -4.03 4.15
N GLN A 27 2.54 -4.72 3.02
CA GLN A 27 3.50 -4.27 2.02
C GLN A 27 3.10 -2.92 1.40
N ILE A 28 1.81 -2.72 1.13
CA ILE A 28 1.31 -1.46 0.57
C ILE A 28 1.47 -0.33 1.57
N TYR A 29 1.03 -0.52 2.83
CA TYR A 29 1.15 0.52 3.85
C TYR A 29 2.60 0.88 4.14
N THR A 30 3.50 -0.11 4.25
CA THR A 30 4.93 0.18 4.41
C THR A 30 5.48 1.02 3.26
N GLN A 31 5.13 0.72 2.00
CA GLN A 31 5.57 1.53 0.85
C GLN A 31 5.04 2.97 0.92
N VAL A 32 3.80 3.17 1.37
CA VAL A 32 3.22 4.52 1.53
C VAL A 32 3.89 5.28 2.66
N ASP A 33 4.05 4.64 3.82
CA ASP A 33 4.66 5.23 5.01
C ASP A 33 6.11 5.64 4.74
N GLU A 34 6.88 4.79 4.05
CA GLU A 34 8.27 5.09 3.66
C GLU A 34 8.34 6.26 2.67
N ALA A 35 7.47 6.28 1.66
CA ALA A 35 7.43 7.38 0.69
C ALA A 35 7.10 8.73 1.35
N LEU A 36 6.21 8.74 2.34
CA LEU A 36 5.89 9.95 3.11
C LEU A 36 7.05 10.38 4.01
N ALA A 37 7.69 9.43 4.71
CA ALA A 37 8.85 9.73 5.55
C ALA A 37 10.03 10.30 4.75
N GLU A 38 10.26 9.82 3.52
CA GLU A 38 11.27 10.38 2.62
C GLU A 38 10.96 11.84 2.25
N LEU A 39 9.69 12.17 1.96
CA LEU A 39 9.27 13.54 1.65
C LEU A 39 9.49 14.47 2.85
N GLU A 40 9.11 14.05 4.06
CA GLU A 40 9.31 14.82 5.29
C GLU A 40 10.80 15.08 5.56
N ALA A 41 11.66 14.06 5.37
CA ALA A 41 13.11 14.21 5.55
C ALA A 41 13.72 15.18 4.52
N MET A 42 13.19 15.20 3.29
CA MET A 42 13.62 16.17 2.27
C MET A 42 13.21 17.60 2.60
N GLU A 43 12.01 17.80 3.17
CA GLU A 43 11.55 19.11 3.63
C GLU A 43 12.40 19.64 4.80
N GLU A 44 12.73 18.78 5.78
CA GLU A 44 13.60 19.15 6.90
C GLU A 44 15.02 19.53 6.43
N ALA A 45 15.58 18.80 5.46
CA ALA A 45 16.90 19.12 4.90
C ALA A 45 16.93 20.40 4.05
N ALA A 46 15.78 20.89 3.61
CA ALA A 46 15.65 22.10 2.80
C ALA A 46 15.50 23.39 3.64
N GLY A 47 15.24 23.27 4.96
CA GLY A 47 15.10 24.38 5.90
C GLY A 47 16.39 24.70 6.64
#